data_AF-A0A813LVK4-F1
#
_entry.id   AF-A0A813LVK4-F1
#
_cell.length_a   1.000
_cell.length_b   1.000
_cell.length_c   1.000
_cell.angle_alpha   90.00
_cell.angle_beta   90.00
_cell.angle_gamma   90.00
#
_symmetry.space_group_name_H-M   'P 1'
#
loop_
_entity.id
_entity.type
_entity.pdbx_description
1 polymer ?
#
loop_
_entity_poly.entity_id
_entity_poly.type
_entity_poly.pdbx_seq_one_letter_code
_entity_poly.pdbx_strand_id
1 'polypeptide(L)'
;MHYLFPDIEPYTSSRHMRMKHELLTRFVSKEDWIFQVDADELAVLPDGLTAHAHLSKLEAAGENVMFGLMLDRLASDGDIDKAPNYMTTLFEQYPLNCAVTTLLQGSDMRKVTAYKGYLRTTSGNHAVIGLSHDLAQRVKEDTGHMEALKEQVRQVYGYISDMLPLDKGQLHAIYPAGRFASIFHFKWVRGLRKKLERRKITEEYTIAQYAPILQELYISKATGLGFSFRPSSLQRLCQDVLTPALRSLSSFEFMNLFFNIKPAQVEARLNNYGARSEGEREQHLAKLLMVLVQHGVSREDGFPSV
;
A
#
# COMPACT_ATOMS: atom_id res chain seq x y z
N MET A 1 -21.89 -19.91 7.09
CA MET A 1 -20.43 -19.72 7.18
C MET A 1 -19.81 -20.50 6.05
N HIS A 2 -19.31 -19.84 5.00
CA HIS A 2 -18.65 -20.52 3.89
C HIS A 2 -17.20 -20.76 4.27
N TYR A 3 -16.82 -22.01 4.51
CA TYR A 3 -15.42 -22.39 4.70
C TYR A 3 -14.75 -22.47 3.33
N LEU A 4 -13.86 -21.53 3.05
CA LEU A 4 -12.90 -21.64 1.96
C LEU A 4 -11.71 -22.45 2.49
N PHE A 5 -11.31 -23.50 1.78
CA PHE A 5 -10.09 -24.24 2.12
C PHE A 5 -8.89 -23.30 2.02
N PRO A 6 -7.91 -23.39 2.93
CA PRO A 6 -6.67 -22.64 2.77
C PRO A 6 -5.97 -23.07 1.48
N ASP A 7 -5.67 -22.11 0.61
CA ASP A 7 -4.84 -22.37 -0.56
C ASP A 7 -3.38 -22.44 -0.11
N ILE A 8 -2.87 -23.67 0.04
CA ILE A 8 -1.49 -23.97 0.47
C ILE A 8 -0.63 -24.33 -0.74
N GLU A 9 -0.82 -23.64 -1.86
CA GLU A 9 0.03 -23.75 -3.06
C GLU A 9 0.99 -22.54 -3.15
N PRO A 10 2.08 -22.59 -3.95
CA PRO A 10 3.02 -21.48 -4.01
C PRO A 10 2.33 -20.17 -4.43
N TYR A 11 2.36 -19.19 -3.53
CA TYR A 11 1.80 -17.86 -3.74
C TYR A 11 2.36 -17.21 -5.01
N THR A 12 1.47 -16.82 -5.93
CA THR A 12 1.77 -15.90 -7.04
C THR A 12 0.83 -14.70 -6.98
N SER A 13 1.33 -13.50 -7.31
CA SER A 13 0.53 -12.28 -7.30
C SER A 13 -0.68 -12.39 -8.22
N SER A 14 -0.52 -13.02 -9.40
CA SER A 14 -1.60 -13.18 -10.38
C SER A 14 -2.71 -14.10 -9.89
N ARG A 15 -2.39 -15.22 -9.21
CA ARG A 15 -3.39 -16.13 -8.64
C ARG A 15 -4.09 -15.51 -7.44
N HIS A 16 -3.33 -14.88 -6.55
CA HIS A 16 -3.91 -14.14 -5.42
C HIS A 16 -4.92 -13.10 -5.92
N MET A 17 -4.56 -12.33 -6.93
CA MET A 17 -5.45 -11.33 -7.53
C MET A 17 -6.70 -11.98 -8.15
N ARG A 18 -6.55 -13.11 -8.88
CA ARG A 18 -7.70 -13.88 -9.39
C ARG A 18 -8.69 -14.25 -8.28
N MET A 19 -8.19 -14.97 -7.29
CA MET A 19 -9.02 -15.48 -6.18
C MET A 19 -9.66 -14.34 -5.42
N LYS A 20 -8.92 -13.26 -5.13
CA LYS A 20 -9.47 -12.07 -4.49
C LYS A 20 -10.67 -11.55 -5.27
N HIS A 21 -10.54 -11.34 -6.57
CA HIS A 21 -11.61 -10.78 -7.39
C HIS A 21 -12.81 -11.74 -7.53
N GLU A 22 -12.57 -13.05 -7.67
CA GLU A 22 -13.63 -14.06 -7.69
C GLU A 22 -14.43 -14.07 -6.38
N LEU A 23 -13.75 -14.02 -5.23
CA LEU A 23 -14.40 -13.96 -3.92
C LEU A 23 -15.20 -12.69 -3.74
N LEU A 24 -14.63 -11.53 -4.08
CA LEU A 24 -15.33 -10.26 -3.99
C LEU A 24 -16.57 -10.24 -4.90
N THR A 25 -16.44 -10.68 -6.14
CA THR A 25 -17.58 -10.73 -7.08
C THR A 25 -18.69 -11.67 -6.62
N ARG A 26 -18.34 -12.78 -5.95
CA ARG A 26 -19.32 -13.77 -5.50
C ARG A 26 -20.01 -13.40 -4.17
N PHE A 27 -19.29 -12.75 -3.26
CA PHE A 27 -19.71 -12.63 -1.87
C PHE A 27 -19.87 -11.20 -1.36
N VAL A 28 -19.53 -10.19 -2.16
CA VAL A 28 -19.56 -8.78 -1.74
C VAL A 28 -20.47 -7.99 -2.69
N SER A 29 -21.44 -7.28 -2.12
CA SER A 29 -22.29 -6.36 -2.87
C SER A 29 -21.51 -5.13 -3.32
N LYS A 30 -21.97 -4.46 -4.39
CA LYS A 30 -21.38 -3.20 -4.85
C LYS A 30 -21.36 -2.12 -3.76
N GLU A 31 -22.36 -2.14 -2.87
CA GLU A 31 -22.51 -1.16 -1.79
C GLU A 31 -21.79 -1.51 -0.50
N ASP A 32 -21.23 -2.71 -0.38
CA ASP A 32 -20.51 -3.09 0.82
C ASP A 32 -19.16 -2.37 0.89
N TRP A 33 -18.69 -2.15 2.12
CA TRP A 33 -17.30 -1.78 2.35
C TRP A 33 -16.45 -3.06 2.46
N ILE A 34 -15.37 -3.08 1.69
CA ILE A 34 -14.32 -4.09 1.80
C ILE A 34 -13.23 -3.52 2.68
N PHE A 35 -12.91 -4.21 3.76
CA PHE A 35 -11.75 -3.92 4.60
C PHE A 35 -10.70 -5.00 4.36
N GLN A 36 -9.52 -4.62 3.87
CA GLN A 36 -8.50 -5.57 3.46
C GLN A 36 -7.20 -5.38 4.23
N VAL A 37 -6.75 -6.46 4.86
CA VAL A 37 -5.47 -6.54 5.56
C VAL A 37 -4.83 -7.89 5.27
N ASP A 38 -3.54 -7.89 4.97
CA ASP A 38 -2.79 -9.14 4.87
C ASP A 38 -2.54 -9.72 6.29
N ALA A 39 -2.28 -11.03 6.39
CA ALA A 39 -2.18 -11.71 7.70
C ALA A 39 -0.98 -11.23 8.55
N ASP A 40 -0.02 -10.54 7.94
CA ASP A 40 1.13 -9.90 8.57
C ASP A 40 0.95 -8.38 8.73
N GLU A 41 -0.25 -7.86 8.47
CA GLU A 41 -0.60 -6.46 8.58
C GLU A 41 -1.61 -6.20 9.72
N LEU A 42 -1.47 -5.08 10.40
CA LEU A 42 -2.45 -4.56 11.34
C LEU A 42 -2.84 -3.13 10.96
N ALA A 43 -4.09 -2.95 10.56
CA ALA A 43 -4.66 -1.64 10.30
C ALA A 43 -5.18 -0.97 11.58
N VAL A 44 -4.77 0.27 11.81
CA VAL A 44 -5.29 1.15 12.86
C VAL A 44 -5.93 2.35 12.18
N LEU A 45 -7.25 2.44 12.35
CA LEU A 45 -8.05 3.54 11.83
C LEU A 45 -7.78 4.83 12.62
N PRO A 46 -7.88 6.01 11.98
CA PRO A 46 -7.72 7.26 12.67
C PRO A 46 -8.83 7.42 13.72
N ASP A 47 -8.53 8.25 14.74
CA ASP A 47 -9.46 8.64 15.81
C ASP A 47 -9.90 7.52 16.77
N GLY A 48 -9.29 6.34 16.69
CA GLY A 48 -9.57 5.23 17.60
C GLY A 48 -10.99 4.67 17.49
N LEU A 49 -11.69 4.97 16.39
CA LEU A 49 -13.05 4.51 16.14
C LEU A 49 -13.07 3.04 15.76
N THR A 50 -14.23 2.40 15.98
CA THR A 50 -14.48 1.06 15.43
C THR A 50 -14.53 1.14 13.90
N ALA A 51 -14.21 0.03 13.23
CA ALA A 51 -14.28 -0.04 11.76
C ALA A 51 -15.66 0.37 11.24
N HIS A 52 -16.73 -0.13 11.85
CA HIS A 52 -18.09 0.23 11.46
C HIS A 52 -18.35 1.75 11.56
N ALA A 53 -18.06 2.36 12.72
CA ALA A 53 -18.29 3.79 12.91
C ALA A 53 -17.44 4.65 11.97
N HIS A 54 -16.20 4.25 11.68
CA HIS A 54 -15.35 4.95 10.76
C HIS A 54 -15.86 4.86 9.32
N LEU A 55 -16.19 3.66 8.84
CA LEU A 55 -16.70 3.45 7.48
C LEU A 55 -18.03 4.17 7.24
N SER A 56 -18.91 4.23 8.25
CA SER A 56 -20.14 5.03 8.17
C SER A 56 -19.87 6.53 8.01
N LYS A 57 -18.78 7.06 8.58
CA LYS A 57 -18.38 8.45 8.37
C LYS A 57 -17.89 8.69 6.95
N LEU A 58 -17.08 7.78 6.41
CA LEU A 58 -16.61 7.86 5.02
C LEU A 58 -17.81 7.85 4.05
N GLU A 59 -18.76 6.95 4.27
CA GLU A 59 -20.00 6.88 3.48
C GLU A 59 -20.79 8.20 3.55
N ALA A 60 -20.98 8.75 4.75
CA ALA A 60 -21.68 10.03 4.93
C ALA A 60 -20.95 11.22 4.29
N ALA A 61 -19.62 11.14 4.14
CA ALA A 61 -18.80 12.13 3.46
C ALA A 61 -18.77 11.95 1.93
N GLY A 62 -19.39 10.89 1.39
CA GLY A 62 -19.33 10.54 -0.03
C GLY A 62 -17.97 10.00 -0.48
N GLU A 63 -17.13 9.57 0.46
CA GLU A 63 -15.83 8.95 0.21
C GLU A 63 -16.02 7.46 -0.05
N ASN A 64 -15.22 6.87 -0.94
CA ASN A 64 -15.38 5.47 -1.36
C ASN A 64 -14.11 4.62 -1.27
N VAL A 65 -13.02 5.21 -0.80
CA VAL A 65 -11.75 4.55 -0.57
C VAL A 65 -11.01 5.21 0.58
N MET A 66 -10.40 4.40 1.42
CA MET A 66 -9.49 4.81 2.47
C MET A 66 -8.11 4.21 2.21
N PHE A 67 -7.12 5.09 2.13
CA PHE A 67 -5.72 4.69 2.11
C PHE A 67 -5.18 4.61 3.53
N GLY A 68 -4.13 3.81 3.69
CA GLY A 68 -3.32 3.72 4.89
C GLY A 68 -1.86 3.86 4.55
N LEU A 69 -1.07 4.26 5.53
CA LEU A 69 0.37 4.41 5.43
C LEU A 69 1.01 3.20 6.10
N MET A 70 1.72 2.43 5.31
CA MET A 70 2.41 1.21 5.71
C MET A 70 3.72 1.55 6.41
N LEU A 71 3.91 0.97 7.59
CA LEU A 71 5.13 1.05 8.37
C LEU A 71 5.61 -0.36 8.67
N ASP A 72 6.84 -0.67 8.26
CA ASP A 72 7.39 -1.99 8.52
C ASP A 72 7.85 -2.10 9.98
N ARG A 73 7.54 -3.23 10.59
CA ARG A 73 7.92 -3.55 11.97
C ARG A 73 8.92 -4.69 11.97
N LEU A 74 10.10 -4.45 12.56
CA LEU A 74 11.18 -5.43 12.67
C LEU A 74 11.47 -5.80 14.12
N ALA A 75 12.01 -7.00 14.34
CA ALA A 75 12.55 -7.42 15.63
C ALA A 75 13.69 -6.48 16.07
N SER A 76 13.92 -6.36 17.38
CA SER A 76 14.95 -5.47 17.94
C SER A 76 16.37 -5.79 17.46
N ASP A 77 16.63 -7.05 17.13
CA ASP A 77 17.89 -7.55 16.58
C ASP A 77 17.92 -7.51 15.04
N GLY A 78 16.86 -6.99 14.40
CA GLY A 78 16.72 -6.94 12.95
C GLY A 78 16.43 -8.29 12.30
N ASP A 79 16.09 -9.33 13.07
CA ASP A 79 15.68 -10.63 12.53
C ASP A 79 14.33 -10.50 11.80
N ILE A 80 14.29 -11.00 10.57
CA ILE A 80 13.13 -10.97 9.68
C ILE A 80 12.49 -12.35 9.46
N ASP A 81 13.11 -13.42 9.96
CA ASP A 81 12.68 -14.80 9.81
C ASP A 81 12.17 -15.41 11.14
N LYS A 82 12.33 -14.69 12.26
CA LYS A 82 11.80 -15.09 13.57
C LYS A 82 10.28 -15.05 13.59
N ALA A 83 9.68 -16.22 13.78
CA ALA A 83 8.24 -16.37 13.95
C ALA A 83 7.76 -15.70 15.26
N PRO A 84 6.55 -15.16 15.29
CA PRO A 84 6.00 -14.56 16.48
C PRO A 84 5.79 -15.63 17.57
N ASN A 85 6.11 -15.29 18.81
CA ASN A 85 5.75 -16.05 19.99
C ASN A 85 4.33 -15.64 20.45
N TYR A 86 3.61 -16.53 21.13
CA TYR A 86 2.24 -16.27 21.60
C TYR A 86 2.17 -15.62 22.99
N MET A 87 3.31 -15.44 23.67
CA MET A 87 3.37 -14.98 25.06
C MET A 87 3.46 -13.47 25.19
N THR A 88 3.93 -12.77 24.16
CA THR A 88 4.04 -11.31 24.13
C THR A 88 3.31 -10.71 22.94
N THR A 89 2.98 -9.43 23.00
CA THR A 89 2.30 -8.75 21.89
C THR A 89 3.23 -8.59 20.70
N LEU A 90 2.66 -8.47 19.50
CA LEU A 90 3.44 -8.24 18.28
C LEU A 90 4.25 -6.93 18.33
N PHE A 91 3.72 -5.90 19.01
CA PHE A 91 4.44 -4.63 19.15
C PHE A 91 5.69 -4.76 20.02
N GLU A 92 5.67 -5.62 21.05
CA GLU A 92 6.84 -5.91 21.88
C GLU A 92 7.87 -6.77 21.14
N GLN A 93 7.40 -7.70 20.31
CA GLN A 93 8.26 -8.61 19.55
C GLN A 93 8.97 -7.92 18.38
N TYR A 94 8.29 -6.98 17.74
CA TYR A 94 8.79 -6.23 16.58
C TYR A 94 8.78 -4.74 16.90
N PRO A 95 9.66 -4.24 17.79
CA PRO A 95 9.59 -2.89 18.32
C PRO A 95 10.06 -1.81 17.34
N LEU A 96 10.85 -2.16 16.32
CA LEU A 96 11.46 -1.18 15.42
C LEU A 96 10.47 -0.74 14.35
N ASN A 97 10.44 0.57 14.06
CA ASN A 97 9.70 1.16 12.95
C ASN A 97 10.68 1.45 11.81
N CYS A 98 10.41 0.89 10.64
CA CYS A 98 11.33 0.99 9.51
C CYS A 98 10.57 1.20 8.19
N ALA A 99 11.21 1.86 7.24
CA ALA A 99 10.69 2.04 5.88
C ALA A 99 11.36 1.04 4.93
N VAL A 100 11.45 -0.22 5.37
CA VAL A 100 12.18 -1.28 4.68
C VAL A 100 11.59 -1.47 3.28
N THR A 101 10.27 -1.55 3.15
CA THR A 101 9.56 -1.70 1.88
C THR A 101 9.88 -0.54 0.92
N THR A 102 9.87 0.70 1.40
CA THR A 102 10.21 1.89 0.61
C THR A 102 11.67 1.90 0.16
N LEU A 103 12.58 1.73 1.12
CA LEU A 103 14.03 1.86 0.89
C LEU A 103 14.57 0.71 0.05
N LEU A 104 13.95 -0.46 0.14
CA LEU A 104 14.45 -1.67 -0.49
C LEU A 104 13.78 -2.01 -1.82
N GLN A 105 12.55 -1.57 -2.02
CA GLN A 105 11.80 -1.92 -3.23
C GLN A 105 11.39 -0.70 -4.03
N GLY A 106 11.67 0.54 -3.59
CA GLY A 106 11.01 1.71 -4.18
C GLY A 106 9.48 1.67 -4.02
N SER A 107 8.99 0.72 -3.21
CA SER A 107 7.59 0.32 -3.21
C SER A 107 6.69 1.34 -2.56
N ASP A 108 5.44 1.29 -2.99
CA ASP A 108 4.37 2.14 -2.50
C ASP A 108 4.08 1.88 -1.02
N MET A 109 4.32 2.88 -0.18
CA MET A 109 3.95 2.84 1.24
C MET A 109 2.45 2.96 1.47
N ARG A 110 1.67 3.34 0.46
CA ARG A 110 0.22 3.40 0.60
C ARG A 110 -0.34 2.00 0.49
N LYS A 111 -1.31 1.70 1.32
CA LYS A 111 -2.14 0.50 1.22
C LYS A 111 -3.59 0.95 1.14
N VAL A 112 -4.33 0.46 0.17
CA VAL A 112 -5.78 0.57 0.18
C VAL A 112 -6.29 -0.27 1.35
N THR A 113 -6.73 0.41 2.40
CA THR A 113 -7.16 -0.21 3.66
C THR A 113 -8.63 -0.61 3.60
N ALA A 114 -9.45 0.30 3.06
CA ALA A 114 -10.87 0.05 2.84
C ALA A 114 -11.32 0.66 1.51
N TYR A 115 -12.33 0.06 0.86
CA TYR A 115 -12.90 0.57 -0.38
C TYR A 115 -14.30 0.01 -0.62
N LYS A 116 -15.12 0.71 -1.40
CA LYS A 116 -16.47 0.25 -1.78
C LYS A 116 -16.42 -0.96 -2.71
N GLY A 117 -17.42 -1.83 -2.61
CA GLY A 117 -17.52 -3.10 -3.34
C GLY A 117 -17.60 -2.96 -4.87
N TYR A 118 -17.91 -1.78 -5.39
CA TYR A 118 -17.80 -1.45 -6.82
C TYR A 118 -16.40 -0.99 -7.25
N LEU A 119 -15.42 -0.95 -6.35
CA LEU A 119 -14.02 -0.70 -6.69
C LEU A 119 -13.21 -2.00 -6.63
N ARG A 120 -12.03 -1.98 -7.23
CA ARG A 120 -11.05 -3.07 -7.15
C ARG A 120 -9.66 -2.50 -6.92
N THR A 121 -8.78 -3.31 -6.38
CA THR A 121 -7.41 -2.92 -6.04
C THR A 121 -6.41 -3.79 -6.79
N THR A 122 -5.19 -3.28 -6.97
CA THR A 122 -4.07 -4.01 -7.58
C THR A 122 -3.66 -5.23 -6.72
N SER A 123 -2.74 -6.06 -7.22
CA SER A 123 -2.33 -7.31 -6.55
C SER A 123 -1.72 -7.11 -5.15
N GLY A 124 -0.97 -6.03 -4.95
CA GLY A 124 -0.44 -5.64 -3.63
C GLY A 124 -1.39 -4.75 -2.80
N ASN A 125 -2.55 -4.40 -3.37
CA ASN A 125 -3.53 -3.48 -2.80
C ASN A 125 -2.98 -2.08 -2.52
N HIS A 126 -2.01 -1.61 -3.31
CA HIS A 126 -1.43 -0.27 -3.15
C HIS A 126 -2.19 0.81 -3.95
N ALA A 127 -2.95 0.40 -4.96
CA ALA A 127 -3.75 1.29 -5.79
C ALA A 127 -5.16 0.74 -6.02
N VAL A 128 -6.10 1.67 -6.21
CA VAL A 128 -7.47 1.38 -6.68
C VAL A 128 -7.50 1.53 -8.19
N ILE A 129 -8.20 0.61 -8.85
CA ILE A 129 -8.49 0.66 -10.29
C ILE A 129 -9.78 1.49 -10.45
N GLY A 130 -9.64 2.70 -10.99
CA GLY A 130 -10.73 3.66 -11.17
C GLY A 130 -10.23 4.98 -11.74
N LEU A 131 -11.11 5.97 -11.81
CA LEU A 131 -10.80 7.29 -12.36
C LEU A 131 -10.57 8.29 -11.24
N SER A 132 -9.63 9.22 -11.43
CA SER A 132 -9.64 10.45 -10.64
C SER A 132 -10.94 11.22 -10.91
N HIS A 133 -11.36 12.07 -9.96
CA HIS A 133 -12.57 12.87 -10.10
C HIS A 133 -12.60 13.68 -11.40
N ASP A 134 -11.50 14.37 -11.70
CA ASP A 134 -11.39 15.23 -12.89
C ASP A 134 -11.43 14.42 -14.18
N LEU A 135 -10.78 13.25 -14.21
CA LEU A 135 -10.83 12.37 -15.37
C LEU A 135 -12.22 11.77 -15.55
N ALA A 136 -12.91 11.40 -14.46
CA ALA A 136 -14.28 10.92 -14.52
C ALA A 136 -15.25 11.95 -15.10
N GLN A 137 -15.05 13.25 -14.82
CA GLN A 137 -15.83 14.32 -15.44
C GLN A 137 -15.55 14.41 -16.95
N ARG A 138 -14.27 14.45 -17.35
CA ARG A 138 -13.88 14.55 -18.77
C ARG A 138 -14.38 13.37 -19.61
N VAL A 139 -14.29 12.15 -19.08
CA VAL A 139 -14.71 10.96 -19.83
C VAL A 139 -16.23 10.87 -19.99
N LYS A 140 -17.03 11.53 -19.12
CA LYS A 140 -18.47 11.65 -19.35
C LYS A 140 -18.82 12.47 -20.59
N GLU A 141 -17.93 13.36 -21.00
CA GLU A 141 -18.12 14.27 -22.13
C GLU A 141 -17.59 13.69 -23.46
N ASP A 142 -16.70 12.68 -23.40
CA ASP A 142 -16.08 12.06 -24.58
C ASP A 142 -15.94 10.53 -24.45
N THR A 143 -16.77 9.80 -25.20
CA THR A 143 -16.79 8.34 -25.22
C THR A 143 -15.55 7.70 -25.84
N GLY A 144 -14.82 8.40 -26.72
CA GLY A 144 -13.61 7.87 -27.37
C GLY A 144 -12.48 7.61 -26.37
N HIS A 145 -12.34 8.48 -25.38
CA HIS A 145 -11.36 8.32 -24.29
C HIS A 145 -11.64 7.08 -23.43
N MET A 146 -12.90 6.71 -23.23
CA MET A 146 -13.26 5.54 -22.40
C MET A 146 -12.80 4.22 -23.04
N GLU A 147 -12.97 4.06 -24.36
CA GLU A 147 -12.55 2.82 -25.03
C GLU A 147 -11.03 2.67 -25.05
N ALA A 148 -10.30 3.76 -25.28
CA ALA A 148 -8.83 3.76 -25.16
C ALA A 148 -8.38 3.38 -23.74
N LEU A 149 -9.05 3.91 -22.70
CA LEU A 149 -8.73 3.60 -21.32
C LEU A 149 -9.05 2.15 -20.94
N LYS A 150 -10.18 1.61 -21.41
CA LYS A 150 -10.51 0.18 -21.22
C LYS A 150 -9.46 -0.72 -21.84
N GLU A 151 -9.01 -0.39 -23.03
CA GLU A 151 -7.98 -1.17 -23.72
C GLU A 151 -6.64 -1.11 -22.96
N GLN A 152 -6.25 0.07 -22.46
CA GLN A 152 -5.10 0.18 -21.56
C GLN A 152 -5.28 -0.67 -20.30
N VAL A 153 -6.42 -0.60 -19.63
CA VAL A 153 -6.70 -1.43 -18.45
C VAL A 153 -6.64 -2.92 -18.79
N ARG A 154 -7.14 -3.34 -19.95
CA ARG A 154 -7.03 -4.74 -20.42
C ARG A 154 -5.59 -5.14 -20.71
N GLN A 155 -4.79 -4.27 -21.32
CA GLN A 155 -3.37 -4.54 -21.57
C GLN A 155 -2.59 -4.69 -20.27
N VAL A 156 -2.90 -3.86 -19.26
CA VAL A 156 -2.20 -3.88 -17.96
C VAL A 156 -2.65 -5.04 -17.08
N TYR A 157 -3.95 -5.25 -16.95
CA TYR A 157 -4.52 -6.19 -15.99
C TYR A 157 -4.97 -7.52 -16.60
N GLY A 158 -4.86 -7.66 -17.92
CA GLY A 158 -5.26 -8.86 -18.65
C GLY A 158 -6.72 -9.22 -18.38
N TYR A 159 -6.95 -10.50 -18.10
CA TYR A 159 -8.27 -11.07 -17.79
C TYR A 159 -8.95 -10.42 -16.57
N ILE A 160 -8.21 -9.74 -15.69
CA ILE A 160 -8.78 -9.09 -14.50
C ILE A 160 -9.66 -7.90 -14.91
N SER A 161 -9.40 -7.30 -16.07
CA SER A 161 -10.24 -6.24 -16.63
C SER A 161 -11.70 -6.70 -16.81
N ASP A 162 -11.91 -7.97 -17.15
CA ASP A 162 -13.25 -8.56 -17.30
C ASP A 162 -13.95 -8.83 -15.95
N MET A 163 -13.19 -8.80 -14.85
CA MET A 163 -13.71 -8.97 -13.47
C MET A 163 -13.95 -7.63 -12.77
N LEU A 164 -13.73 -6.49 -13.44
CA LEU A 164 -14.00 -5.18 -12.88
C LEU A 164 -15.51 -4.95 -12.80
N PRO A 165 -16.05 -4.52 -11.66
CA PRO A 165 -17.47 -4.21 -11.51
C PRO A 165 -17.79 -2.87 -12.19
N LEU A 166 -17.84 -2.84 -13.52
CA LEU A 166 -18.16 -1.63 -14.28
C LEU A 166 -19.65 -1.26 -14.12
N ASP A 167 -19.95 0.04 -14.08
CA ASP A 167 -21.32 0.55 -14.22
C ASP A 167 -21.52 1.11 -15.62
N LYS A 168 -22.45 0.52 -16.39
CA LYS A 168 -22.67 0.85 -17.81
C LYS A 168 -21.37 0.81 -18.64
N GLY A 169 -20.46 -0.09 -18.28
CA GLY A 169 -19.15 -0.22 -18.92
C GLY A 169 -18.16 0.89 -18.57
N GLN A 170 -18.40 1.70 -17.53
CA GLN A 170 -17.48 2.76 -17.10
C GLN A 170 -16.74 2.38 -15.83
N LEU A 171 -15.50 2.87 -15.70
CA LEU A 171 -14.75 2.85 -14.46
C LEU A 171 -15.36 3.85 -13.46
N HIS A 172 -15.37 3.48 -12.19
CA HIS A 172 -15.88 4.33 -11.12
C HIS A 172 -14.90 5.45 -10.77
N ALA A 173 -15.43 6.61 -10.41
CA ALA A 173 -14.66 7.70 -9.82
C ALA A 173 -14.19 7.33 -8.41
N ILE A 174 -12.97 7.74 -8.07
CA ILE A 174 -12.32 7.51 -6.78
C ILE A 174 -12.44 8.80 -5.96
N TYR A 175 -13.00 8.66 -4.76
CA TYR A 175 -13.18 9.71 -3.76
C TYR A 175 -12.41 9.30 -2.50
N PRO A 176 -11.10 9.63 -2.41
CA PRO A 176 -10.25 9.25 -1.30
C PRO A 176 -10.65 9.95 -0.01
N ALA A 177 -10.59 9.20 1.08
CA ALA A 177 -10.68 9.72 2.43
C ALA A 177 -9.61 10.79 2.66
N GLY A 178 -9.98 11.89 3.32
CA GLY A 178 -9.03 12.95 3.68
C GLY A 178 -7.97 12.53 4.71
N ARG A 179 -8.12 11.37 5.36
CA ARG A 179 -7.21 10.86 6.39
C ARG A 179 -6.76 9.44 6.09
N PHE A 180 -5.56 9.11 6.54
CA PHE A 180 -4.95 7.80 6.35
C PHE A 180 -5.11 6.91 7.60
N ALA A 181 -5.22 5.60 7.38
CA ALA A 181 -4.99 4.60 8.41
C ALA A 181 -3.48 4.44 8.66
N SER A 182 -3.09 3.93 9.83
CA SER A 182 -1.75 3.37 10.03
C SER A 182 -1.78 1.87 9.75
N ILE A 183 -0.93 1.38 8.85
CA ILE A 183 -0.80 -0.06 8.56
C ILE A 183 0.54 -0.55 9.09
N PHE A 184 0.52 -1.31 10.18
CA PHE A 184 1.74 -1.92 10.69
C PHE A 184 1.99 -3.23 9.95
N HIS A 185 3.03 -3.28 9.12
CA HIS A 185 3.44 -4.47 8.40
C HIS A 185 4.55 -5.18 9.15
N PHE A 186 4.22 -6.25 9.85
CA PHE A 186 5.19 -6.97 10.65
C PHE A 186 5.96 -7.97 9.80
N LYS A 187 7.28 -7.76 9.69
CA LYS A 187 8.15 -8.67 8.95
C LYS A 187 8.51 -9.87 9.83
N TRP A 188 7.57 -10.79 9.98
CA TRP A 188 7.77 -12.09 10.66
C TRP A 188 7.58 -13.29 9.73
N VAL A 189 7.30 -13.03 8.46
CA VAL A 189 6.97 -14.10 7.53
C VAL A 189 8.24 -14.89 7.27
N ARG A 190 8.33 -16.06 7.92
CA ARG A 190 9.26 -17.13 7.55
C ARG A 190 9.37 -17.17 6.04
N GLY A 191 10.52 -16.73 5.52
CA GLY A 191 10.74 -16.71 4.08
C GLY A 191 10.57 -15.36 3.41
N LEU A 192 10.68 -14.20 4.08
CA LEU A 192 11.09 -12.97 3.38
C LEU A 192 12.38 -13.23 2.63
N ARG A 193 13.35 -13.90 3.27
CA ARG A 193 14.56 -14.39 2.59
C ARG A 193 14.24 -15.30 1.41
N LYS A 194 13.47 -16.38 1.64
CA LYS A 194 13.10 -17.33 0.57
C LYS A 194 12.35 -16.63 -0.57
N LYS A 195 11.54 -15.61 -0.27
CA LYS A 195 10.81 -14.78 -1.22
C LYS A 195 11.78 -13.92 -2.02
N LEU A 196 12.73 -13.23 -1.37
CA LEU A 196 13.77 -12.44 -2.05
C LEU A 196 14.68 -13.33 -2.91
N GLU A 197 15.11 -14.49 -2.40
CA GLU A 197 15.89 -15.50 -3.13
C GLU A 197 15.12 -16.04 -4.33
N ARG A 198 13.83 -16.36 -4.17
CA ARG A 198 12.95 -16.78 -5.27
C ARG A 198 12.81 -15.67 -6.31
N ARG A 199 12.48 -14.44 -5.89
CA ARG A 199 12.27 -13.31 -6.80
C ARG A 199 13.49 -13.00 -7.65
N LYS A 200 14.68 -13.04 -7.04
CA LYS A 200 15.96 -12.93 -7.75
C LYS A 200 16.08 -13.89 -8.94
N ILE A 201 15.45 -15.06 -8.87
CA ILE A 201 15.49 -16.10 -9.91
C ILE A 201 14.27 -16.00 -10.84
N THR A 202 13.09 -15.65 -10.32
CA THR A 202 11.82 -15.77 -11.04
C THR A 202 11.30 -14.48 -11.65
N GLU A 203 11.80 -13.31 -11.25
CA GLU A 203 11.27 -12.01 -11.69
C GLU A 203 12.39 -11.23 -12.42
N GLU A 204 12.30 -11.10 -13.76
CA GLU A 204 13.34 -10.51 -14.64
C GLU A 204 13.81 -9.11 -14.21
N TYR A 205 12.90 -8.30 -13.64
CA TYR A 205 13.16 -6.90 -13.29
C TYR A 205 13.80 -6.68 -11.92
N THR A 206 14.11 -7.75 -11.18
CA THR A 206 14.27 -7.63 -9.72
C THR A 206 15.67 -7.88 -9.17
N ILE A 207 16.62 -8.32 -10.00
CA ILE A 207 17.97 -8.65 -9.54
C ILE A 207 18.64 -7.41 -8.94
N ALA A 208 18.57 -6.26 -9.62
CA ALA A 208 19.16 -5.01 -9.14
C ALA A 208 18.41 -4.45 -7.91
N GLN A 209 17.09 -4.58 -7.87
CA GLN A 209 16.23 -4.09 -6.79
C GLN A 209 16.54 -4.82 -5.46
N TYR A 210 16.70 -6.14 -5.50
CA TYR A 210 16.90 -6.95 -4.28
C TYR A 210 18.36 -7.25 -3.95
N ALA A 211 19.31 -7.05 -4.88
CA ALA A 211 20.72 -7.38 -4.68
C ALA A 211 21.34 -6.73 -3.42
N PRO A 212 21.16 -5.43 -3.14
CA PRO A 212 21.75 -4.81 -1.95
C PRO A 212 21.27 -5.45 -0.64
N ILE A 213 20.02 -5.88 -0.59
CA ILE A 213 19.40 -6.51 0.59
C ILE A 213 19.96 -7.90 0.80
N LEU A 214 19.96 -8.69 -0.27
CA LEU A 214 20.48 -10.05 -0.22
C LEU A 214 21.96 -10.00 0.15
N GLN A 215 22.72 -9.06 -0.40
CA GLN A 215 24.11 -8.83 -0.02
C GLN A 215 24.24 -8.49 1.48
N GLU A 216 23.43 -7.58 2.01
CA GLU A 216 23.44 -7.21 3.43
C GLU A 216 23.12 -8.42 4.34
N LEU A 217 22.09 -9.20 3.99
CA LEU A 217 21.69 -10.39 4.73
C LEU A 217 22.75 -11.50 4.65
N TYR A 218 23.39 -11.66 3.49
CA TYR A 218 24.49 -12.63 3.32
C TYR A 218 25.76 -12.21 4.07
N ILE A 219 26.10 -10.91 4.09
CA ILE A 219 27.20 -10.38 4.90
C ILE A 219 26.92 -10.66 6.37
N SER A 220 25.73 -10.32 6.86
CA SER A 220 25.33 -10.54 8.26
C SER A 220 25.44 -12.00 8.66
N LYS A 221 25.01 -12.91 7.78
CA LYS A 221 25.18 -14.35 7.98
C LYS A 221 26.65 -14.75 8.06
N ALA A 222 27.48 -14.26 7.13
CA ALA A 222 28.91 -14.55 7.09
C ALA A 222 29.65 -14.06 8.35
N THR A 223 29.14 -13.01 9.02
CA THR A 223 29.67 -12.50 10.29
C THR A 223 29.03 -13.13 11.53
N GLY A 224 28.24 -14.19 11.39
CA GLY A 224 27.63 -14.91 12.51
C GLY A 224 26.37 -14.29 13.11
N LEU A 225 25.82 -13.23 12.51
CA LEU A 225 24.59 -12.56 12.97
C LEU A 225 23.30 -13.24 12.47
N GLY A 226 23.42 -14.33 11.70
CA GLY A 226 22.27 -14.95 11.04
C GLY A 226 21.73 -14.08 9.90
N PHE A 227 20.44 -14.23 9.59
CA PHE A 227 19.77 -13.44 8.54
C PHE A 227 19.11 -12.19 9.11
N SER A 228 19.88 -11.41 9.85
CA SER A 228 19.45 -10.15 10.43
C SER A 228 20.10 -8.97 9.72
N PHE A 229 19.50 -7.79 9.78
CA PHE A 229 20.19 -6.56 9.35
C PHE A 229 21.28 -6.19 10.36
N ARG A 230 22.45 -5.76 9.88
CA ARG A 230 23.49 -5.23 10.79
C ARG A 230 22.98 -3.97 11.50
N PRO A 231 23.45 -3.69 12.73
CA PRO A 231 23.06 -2.49 13.48
C PRO A 231 23.21 -1.17 12.69
N SER A 232 24.29 -1.02 11.91
CA SER A 232 24.52 0.17 11.07
C SER A 232 23.54 0.30 9.89
N SER A 233 22.99 -0.82 9.42
CA SER A 233 21.93 -0.80 8.42
C SER A 233 20.57 -0.54 9.07
N LEU A 234 20.29 -1.12 10.24
CA LEU A 234 19.10 -0.80 11.02
C LEU A 234 19.03 0.70 11.34
N GLN A 235 20.12 1.32 11.79
CA GLN A 235 20.16 2.76 12.07
C GLN A 235 19.82 3.63 10.83
N ARG A 236 20.11 3.14 9.62
CA ARG A 236 19.76 3.84 8.37
C ARG A 236 18.33 3.57 7.93
N LEU A 237 17.84 2.34 8.13
CA LEU A 237 16.55 1.86 7.64
C LEU A 237 15.39 2.14 8.62
N CYS A 238 15.73 2.27 9.89
CA CYS A 238 14.84 2.39 11.02
C CYS A 238 15.17 3.66 11.77
N GLN A 239 14.15 4.28 12.34
CA GLN A 239 14.34 5.37 13.28
C GLN A 239 13.92 4.90 14.67
N ASP A 240 14.63 5.36 15.71
CA ASP A 240 14.32 5.10 17.13
C ASP A 240 13.05 5.84 17.62
N VAL A 241 12.05 6.00 16.75
CA VAL A 241 10.85 6.76 17.07
C VAL A 241 9.73 5.78 17.42
N LEU A 242 9.78 5.28 18.65
CA LEU A 242 8.58 4.86 19.36
C LEU A 242 7.96 6.11 19.99
N THR A 243 6.97 6.70 19.34
CA THR A 243 6.04 7.58 20.04
C THR A 243 4.62 7.45 19.48
N PRO A 244 3.58 7.73 20.29
CA PRO A 244 2.24 8.04 19.80
C PRO A 244 2.22 9.08 18.66
N ALA A 245 3.28 9.89 18.53
CA ALA A 245 3.43 10.88 17.46
C ALA A 245 3.47 10.27 16.05
N LEU A 246 3.98 9.03 15.88
CA LEU A 246 3.93 8.39 14.56
C LEU A 246 2.50 8.03 14.12
N ARG A 247 1.63 7.67 15.07
CA ARG A 247 0.20 7.40 14.81
C ARG A 247 -0.61 8.68 14.57
N SER A 248 -0.03 9.83 14.91
CA SER A 248 -0.62 11.14 14.72
C SER A 248 0.08 11.96 13.64
N LEU A 249 1.03 11.38 12.88
CA LEU A 249 1.66 12.14 11.80
C LEU A 249 0.58 12.58 10.82
N SER A 250 0.55 13.87 10.58
CA SER A 250 -0.06 14.44 9.39
C SER A 250 0.57 13.84 8.14
N SER A 251 -0.14 13.93 7.02
CA SER A 251 0.41 13.49 5.72
C SER A 251 1.66 14.30 5.38
N PHE A 252 1.74 15.55 5.84
CA PHE A 252 2.89 16.43 5.71
C PHE A 252 4.14 15.89 6.42
N GLU A 253 4.00 15.54 7.70
CA GLU A 253 5.10 15.01 8.50
C GLU A 253 5.57 13.67 7.94
N PHE A 254 4.64 12.83 7.49
CA PHE A 254 4.98 11.58 6.80
C PHE A 254 5.78 11.83 5.52
N MET A 255 5.36 12.79 4.68
CA MET A 255 6.08 13.16 3.45
C MET A 255 7.53 13.57 3.73
N ASN A 256 7.72 14.42 4.73
CA ASN A 256 9.05 14.87 5.10
C ASN A 256 9.90 13.73 5.68
N LEU A 257 9.30 12.86 6.49
CA LEU A 257 10.00 11.78 7.18
C LEU A 257 10.43 10.66 6.24
N PHE A 258 9.54 10.21 5.34
CA PHE A 258 9.73 8.98 4.59
C PHE A 258 10.12 9.20 3.12
N PHE A 259 9.74 10.33 2.52
CA PHE A 259 10.16 10.66 1.15
C PHE A 259 11.38 11.58 1.09
N ASN A 260 11.89 12.00 2.26
CA ASN A 260 13.01 12.94 2.39
C ASN A 260 12.81 14.23 1.55
N ILE A 261 11.55 14.65 1.41
CA ILE A 261 11.19 15.91 0.74
C ILE A 261 11.39 17.02 1.76
N LYS A 262 12.03 18.12 1.35
CA LYS A 262 12.23 19.24 2.28
C LYS A 262 10.86 19.87 2.60
N PRO A 263 10.56 20.21 3.87
CA PRO A 263 9.29 20.84 4.25
C PRO A 263 8.92 22.04 3.37
N ALA A 264 9.89 22.88 3.03
CA ALA A 264 9.70 24.04 2.15
C ALA A 264 9.22 23.68 0.73
N GLN A 265 9.58 22.51 0.20
CA GLN A 265 9.13 22.05 -1.12
C GLN A 265 7.68 21.56 -1.06
N VAL A 266 7.29 20.90 0.03
CA VAL A 266 5.90 20.49 0.25
C VAL A 266 5.02 21.73 0.41
N GLU A 267 5.43 22.70 1.23
CA GLU A 267 4.74 23.99 1.41
C GLU A 267 4.61 24.77 0.10
N ALA A 268 5.69 24.88 -0.68
CA ALA A 268 5.65 25.56 -1.97
C ALA A 268 4.62 24.92 -2.92
N ARG A 269 4.52 23.58 -2.94
CA ARG A 269 3.50 22.88 -3.72
C ARG A 269 2.10 23.18 -3.19
N LEU A 270 1.86 23.08 -1.88
CA LEU A 270 0.54 23.38 -1.29
C LEU A 270 0.08 24.81 -1.58
N ASN A 271 1.00 25.78 -1.47
CA ASN A 271 0.71 27.18 -1.76
C ASN A 271 0.39 27.42 -3.24
N ASN A 272 1.07 26.73 -4.16
CA ASN A 272 0.79 26.80 -5.59
C ASN A 272 -0.60 26.26 -5.95
N TYR A 273 -1.13 25.32 -5.17
CA TYR A 273 -2.50 24.81 -5.34
C TYR A 273 -3.57 25.69 -4.65
N GLY A 274 -3.15 26.74 -3.95
CA GLY A 274 -4.08 27.67 -3.29
C GLY A 274 -4.84 27.07 -2.11
N ALA A 275 -4.33 26.01 -1.47
CA ALA A 275 -4.96 25.40 -0.31
C ALA A 275 -4.89 26.35 0.90
N ARG A 276 -6.05 26.81 1.41
CA ARG A 276 -6.13 27.84 2.46
C ARG A 276 -6.51 27.28 3.82
N SER A 277 -7.24 26.17 3.85
CA SER A 277 -7.65 25.46 5.06
C SER A 277 -6.82 24.20 5.31
N GLU A 278 -6.78 23.74 6.56
CA GLU A 278 -6.09 22.51 6.95
C GLU A 278 -6.62 21.27 6.21
N GLY A 279 -7.95 21.17 6.05
CA GLY A 279 -8.58 20.08 5.30
C GLY A 279 -8.21 20.07 3.81
N GLU A 280 -8.19 21.24 3.16
CA GLU A 280 -7.73 21.35 1.76
C GLU A 280 -6.26 20.96 1.63
N ARG A 281 -5.42 21.36 2.59
CA ARG A 281 -3.99 21.02 2.60
C ARG A 281 -3.77 19.52 2.73
N GLU A 282 -4.46 18.84 3.66
CA GLU A 282 -4.41 17.37 3.78
C GLU A 282 -4.87 16.67 2.50
N GLN A 283 -5.97 17.11 1.88
CA GLN A 283 -6.42 16.54 0.61
C GLN A 283 -5.38 16.71 -0.51
N HIS A 284 -4.69 17.86 -0.56
CA HIS A 284 -3.64 18.11 -1.54
C HIS A 284 -2.37 17.31 -1.24
N LEU A 285 -2.01 17.12 0.02
CA LEU A 285 -0.91 16.24 0.43
C LEU A 285 -1.20 14.80 0.06
N ALA A 286 -2.43 14.32 0.29
CA ALA A 286 -2.87 13.01 -0.14
C ALA A 286 -2.74 12.85 -1.66
N LYS A 287 -3.19 13.84 -2.45
CA LYS A 287 -2.98 13.87 -3.90
C LYS A 287 -1.50 13.91 -4.29
N LEU A 288 -0.67 14.67 -3.57
CA LEU A 288 0.75 14.80 -3.85
C LEU A 288 1.50 13.49 -3.58
N LEU A 289 1.17 12.82 -2.46
CA LEU A 289 1.57 11.45 -2.16
C LEU A 289 1.13 10.51 -3.29
N MET A 290 -0.12 10.64 -3.76
CA MET A 290 -0.59 9.82 -4.88
C MET A 290 0.26 10.02 -6.14
N VAL A 291 0.54 11.25 -6.54
CA VAL A 291 1.31 11.57 -7.76
C VAL A 291 2.78 11.16 -7.63
N LEU A 292 3.43 11.47 -6.51
CA LEU A 292 4.84 11.11 -6.29
C LEU A 292 5.05 9.60 -6.30
N VAL A 293 4.11 8.85 -5.72
CA VAL A 293 4.18 7.40 -5.71
C VAL A 293 3.74 6.80 -7.05
N GLN A 294 2.72 7.36 -7.71
CA GLN A 294 2.37 6.96 -9.08
C GLN A 294 3.54 7.17 -10.04
N HIS A 295 4.30 8.26 -9.94
CA HIS A 295 5.54 8.43 -10.71
C HIS A 295 6.60 7.37 -10.39
N GLY A 296 6.67 6.90 -9.13
CA GLY A 296 7.52 5.77 -8.74
C GLY A 296 7.08 4.47 -9.40
N VAL A 297 5.80 4.12 -9.27
CA VAL A 297 5.20 2.89 -9.84
C VAL A 297 5.22 2.91 -11.38
N SER A 298 4.89 4.04 -11.99
CA SER A 298 4.95 4.23 -13.45
C SER A 298 6.37 4.02 -13.99
N ARG A 299 7.40 4.37 -13.23
CA ARG A 299 8.79 4.06 -13.57
C ARG A 299 9.12 2.57 -13.43
N GLU A 300 8.54 1.88 -12.45
CA GLU A 300 8.78 0.46 -12.19
C GLU A 300 8.11 -0.44 -13.23
N ASP A 301 6.91 -0.09 -13.66
CA ASP A 301 6.10 -0.93 -14.55
C ASP A 301 6.04 -0.41 -16.01
N GLY A 302 6.80 0.64 -16.34
CA GLY A 302 6.85 1.21 -17.69
C GLY A 302 5.56 1.95 -18.11
N PHE A 303 4.75 2.42 -17.16
CA PHE A 303 3.53 3.16 -17.46
C PHE A 303 3.81 4.64 -17.80
N PRO A 304 3.01 5.26 -18.67
CA PRO A 304 2.94 6.71 -18.73
C PRO A 304 2.43 7.25 -17.39
N SER A 305 3.19 8.11 -16.74
CA SER A 305 2.71 8.88 -15.60
C SER A 305 1.67 9.89 -16.08
N VAL A 306 0.45 9.84 -15.55
CA VAL A 306 -0.58 10.87 -15.78
C VAL A 306 -0.41 12.01 -14.78
#